data_AF-A0A1A2M3C1-F1
#
_entry.id   AF-A0A1A2M3C1-F1
#
_cell.length_a   1.000
_cell.length_b   1.000
_cell.length_c   1.000
_cell.angle_alpha   90.00
_cell.angle_beta   90.00
_cell.angle_gamma   90.00
#
_symmetry.space_group_name_H-M   'P 1'
#
loop_
_entity.id
_entity.type
_entity.pdbx_description
1 polymer ?
#
loop_
_entity_poly.entity_id
_entity_poly.type
_entity_poly.pdbx_seq_one_letter_code
_entity_poly.pdbx_strand_id
1 'polypeptide(L)'
;MSHWNRQVERWLTEETGQPITSAWYAGRPVLVTANDYGLKVYNGDAGVVVVGSDGLRAVIAGAAGTLSFATSRLTDIETMHAMTIHKSQGSQADEVTVLMPPEDSRLLTRELFYTAVTRAKTKVRVAGSEASVRAAIARRAVRATGLAQRLRASGGEPSARRRIAPSPPSA
;
A
#
# COMPACT_ATOMS: atom_id res chain seq x y z
N MET A 1 -5.88 -7.07 9.30
CA MET A 1 -6.91 -6.34 8.51
C MET A 1 -8.32 -6.72 8.93
N SER A 2 -8.62 -8.02 9.06
CA SER A 2 -9.97 -8.50 9.45
C SER A 2 -10.53 -7.86 10.73
N HIS A 3 -9.70 -7.61 11.75
CA HIS A 3 -10.12 -6.88 12.96
C HIS A 3 -10.65 -5.48 12.66
N TRP A 4 -9.88 -4.64 11.96
CA TRP A 4 -10.27 -3.26 11.64
C TRP A 4 -11.45 -3.18 10.69
N ASN A 5 -11.53 -4.08 9.70
CA ASN A 5 -12.70 -4.14 8.82
C ASN A 5 -13.98 -4.43 9.63
N ARG A 6 -13.95 -5.45 10.50
CA ARG A 6 -15.08 -5.76 11.39
C ARG A 6 -15.40 -4.61 12.34
N GLN A 7 -14.38 -3.91 12.83
CA GLN A 7 -14.56 -2.78 13.74
C GLN A 7 -15.30 -1.63 13.05
N VAL A 8 -14.94 -1.31 11.80
CA VAL A 8 -15.64 -0.30 11.01
C VAL A 8 -17.06 -0.74 10.67
N GLU A 9 -17.26 -2.00 10.29
CA GLU A 9 -18.60 -2.55 10.03
C GLU A 9 -19.50 -2.52 11.27
N ARG A 10 -18.92 -2.72 12.46
CA ARG A 10 -19.65 -2.56 13.73
C ARG A 10 -20.05 -1.11 13.96
N TRP A 11 -19.13 -0.15 13.80
CA TRP A 11 -19.44 1.27 13.94
C TRP A 11 -20.50 1.73 12.93
N LEU A 12 -20.44 1.24 11.68
CA LEU A 12 -21.47 1.53 10.68
C LEU A 12 -22.83 0.98 11.09
N THR A 13 -22.88 -0.22 11.66
CA THR A 13 -24.13 -0.80 12.17
C THR A 13 -24.70 0.02 13.33
N GLU A 14 -23.85 0.44 14.27
CA GLU A 14 -24.23 1.28 15.41
C GLU A 14 -24.77 2.64 14.95
N GLU A 15 -24.11 3.28 13.98
CA GLU A 15 -24.48 4.61 13.49
C GLU A 15 -25.73 4.61 12.60
N THR A 16 -25.87 3.61 11.72
CA THR A 16 -26.95 3.56 10.73
C THR A 16 -28.20 2.82 11.23
N GLY A 17 -28.08 2.04 12.31
CA GLY A 17 -29.11 1.11 12.76
C GLY A 17 -29.36 -0.06 11.79
N GLN A 18 -28.54 -0.20 10.73
CA GLN A 18 -28.68 -1.24 9.73
C GLN A 18 -27.59 -2.31 9.92
N PRO A 19 -27.94 -3.52 10.37
CA PRO A 19 -26.96 -4.56 10.61
C PRO A 19 -26.36 -5.08 9.30
N ILE A 20 -25.03 -5.05 9.21
CA ILE A 20 -24.28 -5.66 8.11
C ILE A 20 -24.21 -7.17 8.34
N THR A 21 -25.15 -7.90 7.72
CA THR A 21 -25.29 -9.36 7.86
C THR A 21 -24.84 -10.14 6.63
N SER A 22 -24.76 -9.48 5.48
CA SER A 22 -24.36 -10.06 4.19
C SER A 22 -22.93 -9.68 3.85
N ALA A 23 -22.25 -10.55 3.10
CA ALA A 23 -20.95 -10.24 2.50
C ALA A 23 -21.04 -9.02 1.55
N TRP A 24 -22.19 -8.80 0.91
CA TRP A 24 -22.42 -7.67 0.01
C TRP A 24 -23.45 -6.72 0.61
N TYR A 25 -23.04 -5.45 0.79
CA TYR A 25 -23.88 -4.36 1.29
C TYR A 25 -23.50 -3.05 0.58
N ALA A 26 -24.45 -2.12 0.48
CA ALA A 26 -24.21 -0.82 -0.12
C ALA A 26 -23.18 -0.02 0.68
N GLY A 27 -22.26 0.65 0.00
CA GLY A 27 -21.16 1.40 0.59
C GLY A 27 -19.93 0.56 0.98
N ARG A 28 -19.95 -0.77 0.82
CA ARG A 28 -18.79 -1.63 1.08
C ARG A 28 -17.60 -1.22 0.17
N PRO A 29 -16.46 -0.80 0.72
CA PRO A 29 -15.24 -0.62 -0.06
C PRO A 29 -14.63 -1.98 -0.37
N VAL A 30 -14.24 -2.17 -1.62
CA VAL A 30 -13.71 -3.43 -2.14
C VAL A 30 -12.33 -3.25 -2.74
N LEU A 31 -11.48 -4.27 -2.58
CA LEU A 31 -10.15 -4.35 -3.18
C LEU A 31 -10.04 -5.66 -3.98
N VAL A 32 -9.63 -5.54 -5.23
CA VAL A 32 -9.29 -6.68 -6.09
C VAL A 32 -7.96 -7.28 -5.63
N THR A 33 -7.95 -8.59 -5.41
CA THR A 33 -6.80 -9.32 -4.84
C THR A 33 -6.12 -10.27 -5.83
N ALA A 34 -6.74 -10.51 -6.99
CA ALA A 34 -6.16 -11.27 -8.09
C ALA A 34 -6.53 -10.62 -9.43
N ASN A 35 -5.67 -10.77 -10.44
CA ASN A 35 -5.96 -10.28 -11.78
C ASN A 35 -7.04 -11.14 -12.42
N ASP A 36 -8.07 -10.50 -12.98
CA ASP A 36 -9.00 -11.13 -13.91
C ASP A 36 -8.95 -10.36 -15.23
N TYR A 37 -8.24 -10.94 -16.20
CA TYR A 37 -8.05 -10.35 -17.52
C TYR A 37 -9.34 -10.33 -18.36
N GLY A 38 -10.28 -11.24 -18.10
CA GLY A 38 -11.58 -11.25 -18.77
C GLY A 38 -12.46 -10.10 -18.32
N LEU A 39 -12.39 -9.75 -17.03
CA LEU A 39 -13.07 -8.59 -16.45
C LEU A 39 -12.26 -7.29 -16.56
N LYS A 40 -10.98 -7.38 -16.94
CA LYS A 40 -10.02 -6.27 -16.99
C LYS A 40 -9.85 -5.56 -15.64
N VAL A 41 -9.90 -6.34 -14.56
CA VAL A 41 -9.58 -5.87 -13.20
C VAL A 41 -8.26 -6.47 -12.76
N TYR A 42 -7.47 -5.68 -12.04
CA TYR A 42 -6.12 -6.05 -11.62
C TYR A 42 -5.98 -6.00 -10.11
N ASN A 43 -5.06 -6.80 -9.58
CA ASN A 43 -4.72 -6.80 -8.16
C ASN A 43 -4.30 -5.37 -7.74
N GLY A 44 -4.99 -4.84 -6.73
CA GLY A 44 -4.82 -3.46 -6.28
C GLY A 44 -5.92 -2.50 -6.73
N ASP A 45 -6.74 -2.88 -7.72
CA ASP A 45 -7.88 -2.06 -8.14
C ASP A 45 -8.89 -1.97 -6.99
N ALA A 46 -9.31 -0.74 -6.68
CA ALA A 46 -10.23 -0.44 -5.61
C ALA A 46 -11.60 -0.04 -6.15
N GLY A 47 -12.63 -0.25 -5.36
CA GLY A 47 -13.98 0.13 -5.72
C GLY A 47 -14.93 0.22 -4.55
N VAL A 48 -16.20 0.43 -4.87
CA VAL A 48 -17.28 0.52 -3.90
C VAL A 48 -18.52 -0.21 -4.41
N VAL A 49 -19.23 -0.85 -3.48
CA VAL A 49 -20.53 -1.46 -3.78
C VAL A 49 -21.60 -0.38 -3.72
N VAL A 50 -22.42 -0.27 -4.76
CA VAL A 50 -23.51 0.70 -4.89
C VAL A 50 -24.83 -0.01 -5.17
N VAL A 51 -25.93 0.68 -4.91
CA VAL A 51 -27.27 0.23 -5.33
C VAL A 51 -27.46 0.61 -6.80
N GLY A 52 -27.62 -0.39 -7.67
CA GLY A 52 -28.01 -0.20 -9.07
C GLY A 52 -29.50 -0.47 -9.28
N SER A 53 -29.96 -0.36 -10.53
CA SER A 53 -31.36 -0.61 -10.93
C SER A 53 -31.83 -2.03 -10.61
N ASP A 54 -30.95 -3.02 -10.77
CA ASP A 54 -31.26 -4.44 -10.64
C ASP A 54 -30.64 -5.07 -9.37
N GLY A 55 -30.29 -4.23 -8.39
CA GLY A 55 -29.66 -4.65 -7.13
C GLY A 55 -28.22 -4.15 -6.96
N LEU A 56 -27.48 -4.78 -6.04
CA LEU A 56 -26.12 -4.36 -5.70
C LEU A 56 -25.14 -4.59 -6.86
N ARG A 57 -24.30 -3.58 -7.11
CA ARG A 57 -23.22 -3.64 -8.09
C ARG A 57 -21.91 -3.19 -7.48
N ALA A 58 -20.81 -3.82 -7.86
CA ALA A 58 -19.47 -3.37 -7.51
C ALA A 58 -18.95 -2.47 -8.63
N VAL A 59 -18.57 -1.25 -8.27
CA VAL A 59 -18.04 -0.23 -9.17
C VAL A 59 -16.55 -0.08 -8.86
N ILE A 60 -15.71 -0.57 -9.78
CA ILE A 60 -14.25 -0.64 -9.64
C ILE A 60 -13.61 0.48 -10.47
N ALA A 61 -12.67 1.21 -9.88
CA ALA A 61 -11.85 2.17 -10.60
C ALA A 61 -10.70 1.44 -11.30
N GLY A 62 -10.94 0.99 -12.54
CA GLY A 62 -9.93 0.32 -13.36
C GLY A 62 -9.05 1.32 -14.12
N ALA A 63 -7.97 0.80 -14.70
CA ALA A 63 -6.99 1.62 -15.44
C ALA A 63 -7.58 2.37 -16.65
N ALA A 64 -8.60 1.80 -17.30
CA ALA A 64 -9.27 2.40 -18.46
C ALA A 64 -10.54 3.19 -18.09
N GLY A 65 -10.81 3.36 -16.80
CA GLY A 65 -12.02 3.99 -16.28
C GLY A 65 -12.84 3.05 -15.39
N THR A 66 -14.03 3.51 -15.05
CA THR A 66 -14.91 2.82 -14.09
C THR A 66 -15.58 1.59 -14.71
N LEU A 67 -15.46 0.45 -14.05
CA LEU A 67 -16.06 -0.82 -14.45
C LEU A 67 -17.16 -1.21 -13.46
N SER A 68 -18.34 -1.61 -13.94
CA SER A 68 -19.49 -1.95 -13.10
C SER A 68 -19.92 -3.40 -13.28
N PHE A 69 -19.86 -4.18 -12.20
CA PHE A 69 -20.14 -5.61 -12.21
C PHE A 69 -21.29 -5.99 -11.27
N ALA A 70 -22.06 -7.02 -11.66
CA ALA A 70 -22.86 -7.76 -10.70
C ALA A 70 -21.93 -8.39 -9.66
N THR A 71 -22.33 -8.40 -8.39
CA THR A 71 -21.50 -8.92 -7.29
C THR A 71 -21.09 -10.37 -7.48
N SER A 72 -21.93 -11.18 -8.12
CA SER A 72 -21.67 -12.60 -8.44
C SER A 72 -20.54 -12.83 -9.44
N ARG A 73 -20.14 -11.81 -10.22
CA ARG A 73 -19.04 -11.93 -11.19
C ARG A 73 -17.67 -11.75 -10.55
N LEU A 74 -17.59 -11.29 -9.32
CA LEU A 74 -16.33 -10.99 -8.65
C LEU A 74 -16.06 -12.03 -7.55
N THR A 75 -15.00 -12.81 -7.73
CA THR A 75 -14.56 -13.85 -6.79
C THR A 75 -13.45 -13.38 -5.87
N ASP A 76 -12.44 -12.69 -6.41
CA ASP A 76 -11.20 -12.37 -5.70
C ASP A 76 -11.19 -10.96 -5.10
N ILE A 77 -12.16 -10.71 -4.22
CA ILE A 77 -12.40 -9.40 -3.58
C ILE A 77 -12.29 -9.48 -2.06
N GLU A 78 -11.57 -8.52 -1.46
CA GLU A 78 -11.55 -8.29 -0.02
C GLU A 78 -12.25 -6.96 0.36
N THR A 79 -12.80 -6.89 1.58
CA THR A 79 -13.25 -5.61 2.17
C THR A 79 -12.04 -4.73 2.49
N MET A 80 -12.13 -3.43 2.19
CA MET A 80 -11.02 -2.48 2.30
C MET A 80 -11.33 -1.24 3.15
N HIS A 81 -12.04 -1.40 4.28
CA HIS A 81 -12.20 -0.31 5.24
C HIS A 81 -10.87 0.12 5.85
N ALA A 82 -9.98 -0.85 6.07
CA ALA A 82 -8.60 -0.62 6.44
C ALA A 82 -7.67 -1.51 5.60
N MET A 83 -6.53 -0.96 5.22
CA MET A 83 -5.49 -1.68 4.48
C MET A 83 -4.17 -1.67 5.24
N THR A 84 -3.30 -2.64 4.94
CA THR A 84 -1.91 -2.57 5.39
C THR A 84 -1.11 -1.57 4.55
N ILE A 85 -0.05 -1.02 5.12
CA ILE A 85 0.89 -0.13 4.41
C ILE A 85 1.53 -0.82 3.19
N HIS A 86 1.72 -2.14 3.25
CA HIS A 86 2.21 -2.92 2.10
C HIS A 86 1.17 -2.95 0.96
N LYS A 87 -0.10 -3.20 1.29
CA LYS A 87 -1.19 -3.21 0.30
C LYS A 87 -1.51 -1.81 -0.25
N SER A 88 -1.07 -0.74 0.42
CA SER A 88 -1.22 0.64 -0.08
C SER A 88 -0.11 1.05 -1.07
N GLN A 89 0.78 0.14 -1.47
CA GLN A 89 1.92 0.49 -2.31
C GLN A 89 1.46 0.96 -3.70
N GLY A 90 1.89 2.16 -4.08
CA GLY A 90 1.50 2.81 -5.34
C GLY A 90 0.25 3.69 -5.24
N SER A 91 -0.54 3.55 -4.17
CA SER A 91 -1.72 4.38 -3.91
C SER A 91 -1.36 5.62 -3.09
N GLN A 92 -2.16 6.68 -3.22
CA GLN A 92 -2.12 7.88 -2.38
C GLN A 92 -3.55 8.36 -2.11
N ALA A 93 -3.76 8.99 -0.95
CA ALA A 93 -5.02 9.61 -0.56
C ALA A 93 -4.76 11.04 -0.05
N ASP A 94 -5.77 11.90 -0.07
CA ASP A 94 -5.61 13.26 0.44
C ASP A 94 -5.27 13.23 1.93
N GLU A 95 -6.08 12.49 2.70
CA GLU A 95 -5.87 12.26 4.12
C GLU A 95 -5.60 10.78 4.42
N VAL A 96 -4.60 10.50 5.26
CA VAL A 96 -4.31 9.14 5.75
C VAL A 96 -4.31 9.13 7.28
N THR A 97 -4.97 8.12 7.86
CA THR A 97 -4.89 7.81 9.29
C THR A 97 -4.03 6.56 9.49
N VAL A 98 -2.92 6.68 10.20
CA VAL A 98 -1.99 5.59 10.50
C VAL A 98 -2.26 5.06 11.90
N LEU A 99 -2.64 3.79 12.00
CA LEU A 99 -2.87 3.10 13.26
C LEU A 99 -1.58 2.40 13.68
N MET A 100 -0.98 2.86 14.78
CA MET A 100 0.30 2.35 15.26
C MET A 100 0.08 1.06 16.08
N PRO A 101 0.83 -0.02 15.82
CA PRO A 101 0.85 -1.18 16.71
C PRO A 101 1.58 -0.86 18.04
N PRO A 102 1.53 -1.79 19.02
CA PRO A 102 2.33 -1.69 20.24
C PRO A 102 3.83 -1.54 19.97
N GLU A 103 4.55 -0.91 20.89
CA GLU A 103 5.95 -0.49 20.75
C GLU A 103 6.96 -1.62 20.50
N ASP A 104 6.65 -2.83 20.98
CA ASP A 104 7.47 -4.03 20.84
C ASP A 104 7.32 -4.70 19.45
N SER A 105 6.32 -4.28 18.68
CA SER A 105 6.01 -4.84 17.37
C SER A 105 7.19 -4.75 16.40
N ARG A 106 7.54 -5.89 15.81
CA ARG A 106 8.59 -5.99 14.77
C ARG A 106 8.23 -5.22 13.50
N LEU A 107 6.94 -4.87 13.32
CA LEU A 107 6.48 -4.07 12.19
C LEU A 107 6.84 -2.59 12.33
N LEU A 108 7.14 -2.11 13.54
CA LEU A 108 7.55 -0.72 13.75
C LEU A 108 8.97 -0.51 13.23
N THR A 109 9.09 -0.10 11.97
CA THR A 109 10.34 0.36 11.38
C THR A 109 10.16 1.74 10.79
N ARG A 110 11.26 2.51 10.71
CA ARG A 110 11.26 3.87 10.16
C ARG A 110 10.80 3.86 8.71
N GLU A 111 11.23 2.87 7.94
CA GLU A 111 10.88 2.72 6.53
C GLU A 111 9.39 2.44 6.34
N LEU A 112 8.80 1.58 7.17
CA LEU A 112 7.36 1.29 7.08
C LEU A 112 6.53 2.50 7.51
N PHE A 113 6.92 3.17 8.59
CA PHE A 113 6.25 4.39 9.05
C PHE A 113 6.38 5.55 8.06
N TYR A 114 7.57 5.77 7.51
CA TYR A 114 7.81 6.74 6.43
C TYR A 114 6.92 6.45 5.22
N THR A 115 6.84 5.17 4.83
CA THR A 115 5.97 4.76 3.73
C THR A 115 4.51 5.13 4.04
N ALA A 116 4.01 4.86 5.25
CA ALA A 116 2.66 5.24 5.66
C ALA A 116 2.40 6.76 5.57
N VAL A 117 3.35 7.57 6.05
CA VAL A 117 3.28 9.04 6.02
C VAL A 117 3.21 9.56 4.58
N THR A 118 4.06 9.04 3.69
CA THR A 118 4.11 9.47 2.28
C THR A 118 2.90 9.05 1.43
N ARG A 119 1.97 8.24 1.98
CA ARG A 119 0.70 7.93 1.31
C ARG A 119 -0.28 9.09 1.37
N ALA A 120 -0.15 10.01 2.32
CA ALA A 120 -0.97 11.21 2.37
C ALA A 120 -0.43 12.27 1.41
N LYS A 121 -1.35 12.92 0.68
CA LYS A 121 -1.03 14.09 -0.14
C LYS A 121 -1.07 15.38 0.68
N THR A 122 -2.02 15.49 1.61
CA THR A 122 -2.26 16.74 2.34
C THR A 122 -2.23 16.58 3.86
N LYS A 123 -2.73 15.48 4.41
CA LYS A 123 -2.83 15.32 5.87
C LYS A 123 -2.54 13.90 6.36
N VAL A 124 -1.73 13.81 7.41
CA VAL A 124 -1.52 12.56 8.15
C VAL A 124 -2.07 12.72 9.57
N ARG A 125 -2.91 11.78 10.00
CA ARG A 125 -3.26 11.56 11.41
C ARG A 125 -2.55 10.29 11.88
N VAL A 126 -1.91 10.33 13.05
CA VAL A 126 -1.26 9.16 13.64
C VAL A 126 -1.98 8.83 14.94
N ALA A 127 -2.51 7.62 15.03
CA ALA A 127 -3.23 7.12 16.19
C ALA A 127 -2.41 6.01 16.86
N GLY A 128 -1.87 6.32 18.04
CA GLY A 128 -0.98 5.44 18.79
C GLY A 128 -0.35 6.16 19.98
N SER A 129 0.42 5.44 20.80
CA SER A 129 1.20 6.05 21.87
C SER A 129 2.41 6.80 21.33
N GLU A 130 2.88 7.80 22.08
CA GLU A 130 4.15 8.46 21.80
C GLU A 130 5.31 7.44 21.72
N ALA A 131 5.29 6.44 22.60
CA ALA A 131 6.32 5.41 22.65
C ALA A 131 6.36 4.56 21.37
N SER A 132 5.21 4.17 20.81
CA SER A 132 5.15 3.47 19.51
C SER A 132 5.72 4.31 18.38
N VAL A 133 5.47 5.63 18.37
CA VAL A 133 6.02 6.54 17.36
C VAL A 133 7.54 6.65 17.50
N ARG A 134 8.06 6.83 18.72
CA ARG A 134 9.50 6.86 19.00
C ARG A 134 10.18 5.55 18.57
N ALA A 135 9.57 4.42 18.90
CA ALA A 135 10.07 3.09 18.50
C ALA A 135 10.15 2.95 16.98
N ALA A 136 9.10 3.38 16.25
CA ALA A 136 9.08 3.38 14.79
C ALA A 136 10.21 4.23 14.20
N ILE A 137 10.45 5.42 14.75
CA ILE A 137 11.51 6.32 14.28
C ILE A 137 12.90 5.78 14.62
N ALA A 138 13.09 5.11 15.76
CA ALA A 138 14.39 4.61 16.18
C ALA A 138 14.85 3.37 15.40
N ARG A 139 13.93 2.45 15.08
CA ARG A 139 14.25 1.14 14.48
C ARG A 139 14.39 1.23 12.95
N ARG A 140 15.53 0.81 12.41
CA ARG A 140 15.74 0.63 10.95
C ARG A 140 15.37 -0.79 10.53
N ALA A 141 14.76 -0.93 9.36
CA ALA A 141 14.56 -2.21 8.71
C ALA A 141 15.91 -2.80 8.30
N VAL A 142 16.25 -3.98 8.83
CA VAL A 142 17.47 -4.70 8.46
C VAL A 142 17.22 -5.47 7.17
N ARG A 143 18.07 -5.26 6.15
CA ARG A 143 18.05 -6.01 4.90
C ARG A 143 19.33 -6.85 4.82
N ALA A 144 19.21 -8.15 5.04
CA ALA A 144 20.30 -9.10 4.84
C ALA A 144 20.38 -9.46 3.35
N THR A 145 21.15 -8.71 2.56
CA THR A 145 21.40 -9.01 1.13
C THR A 145 22.89 -8.93 0.79
N GLY A 146 23.37 -9.78 -0.12
CA GLY A 146 24.75 -9.77 -0.59
C GLY A 146 25.06 -8.73 -1.68
N LEU A 147 24.06 -7.97 -2.13
CA LEU A 147 24.21 -7.05 -3.28
C LEU A 147 25.29 -6.00 -3.03
N ALA A 148 25.30 -5.38 -1.84
CA ALA A 148 26.31 -4.38 -1.49
C ALA A 148 27.74 -4.97 -1.51
N GLN A 149 27.90 -6.20 -1.03
CA GLN A 149 29.19 -6.90 -1.07
C GLN A 149 29.60 -7.22 -2.51
N ARG A 150 28.67 -7.70 -3.35
CA ARG A 150 28.95 -8.01 -4.76
C ARG A 150 29.32 -6.76 -5.55
N LEU A 151 28.63 -5.64 -5.34
CA LEU A 151 28.96 -4.35 -5.98
C LEU A 151 30.34 -3.83 -5.56
N ARG A 152 30.72 -4.02 -4.29
CA ARG A 152 32.07 -3.66 -3.80
C ARG A 152 33.15 -4.58 -4.38
N ALA A 153 32.87 -5.86 -4.54
CA ALA A 153 33.81 -6.83 -5.12
C ALA A 153 33.96 -6.70 -6.66
N SER A 154 32.98 -6.08 -7.34
CA SER A 154 33.01 -5.85 -8.79
C SER A 154 33.45 -4.44 -9.19
N GLY A 155 33.66 -3.55 -8.21
CA GLY A 155 34.34 -2.27 -8.42
C GLY A 155 35.84 -2.49 -8.62
N GLY A 156 36.26 -2.71 -9.87
CA GLY A 156 37.66 -2.85 -10.27
C GLY A 156 38.53 -1.67 -9.84
N GLU A 157 39.83 -1.93 -9.72
CA GLU A 157 40.87 -0.96 -9.41
C GLU A 157 40.71 0.35 -10.22
N PRO A 158 40.98 1.52 -9.62
CA PRO A 158 40.99 2.76 -10.37
C PRO A 158 42.07 2.67 -11.45
N SER A 159 41.64 2.56 -12.72
CA SER A 159 42.50 2.61 -13.89
C SER A 159 43.45 3.80 -13.76
N ALA A 160 44.75 3.50 -13.56
CA ALA A 160 45.79 4.49 -13.50
C ALA A 160 45.72 5.35 -14.77
N ARG A 161 45.49 6.65 -14.60
CA ARG A 161 45.55 7.64 -15.69
C ARG A 161 46.88 7.44 -16.44
N ARG A 162 46.80 6.88 -17.64
CA ARG A 162 47.92 6.81 -18.59
C ARG A 162 48.33 8.26 -18.86
N ARG A 163 49.43 8.71 -18.27
CA ARG A 163 50.05 10.00 -18.63
C ARG A 163 50.47 9.90 -20.09
N ILE A 164 49.88 10.72 -20.94
CA ILE A 164 50.37 10.94 -22.29
C ILE A 164 51.67 11.73 -22.12
N ALA A 165 52.80 11.12 -22.49
CA ALA A 165 54.08 11.82 -22.56
C ALA A 165 54.06 12.79 -23.76
N PRO A 166 54.63 14.01 -23.64
CA PRO A 166 54.69 14.93 -24.77
C PRO A 166 55.70 14.42 -25.82
N SER A 167 55.30 14.55 -27.09
CA SER A 167 56.14 14.23 -28.26
C SER A 167 57.37 15.14 -28.34
N PRO A 168 58.52 14.64 -28.83
CA PRO A 168 59.72 15.46 -28.97
C PRO A 168 59.59 16.48 -30.13
N PRO A 169 60.32 17.59 -30.09
CA PRO A 169 60.24 18.63 -31.12
C PRO A 169 60.90 18.17 -32.42
N SER A 170 60.28 18.52 -33.54
CA SER A 170 60.82 18.35 -34.89
C SER A 170 61.96 19.33 -35.17
N ALA A 171 63.03 18.82 -35.77
CA ALA A 171 64.17 19.60 -36.28
C ALA A 171 63.80 20.49 -37.47
#